data_AF-A0A7S3A398-F1
#
_entry.id   AF-A0A7S3A398-F1
#
_cell.length_a   1.000
_cell.length_b   1.000
_cell.length_c   1.000
_cell.angle_alpha   90.00
_cell.angle_beta   90.00
_cell.angle_gamma   90.00
#
_symmetry.space_group_name_H-M   'P 1'
#
loop_
_entity.id
_entity.type
_entity.pdbx_description
1 polymer ?
#
loop_
_entity_poly.entity_id
_entity_poly.type
_entity_poly.pdbx_seq_one_letter_code
_entity_poly.pdbx_strand_id
1 'polypeptide(L)'
;MFAAKFDVVSSFDTILSKRLVLDVLPRLIKGSDYLVLRYRKFNWISRRKGVRWARKVVVSENQEESSFLRLARNKICEQNRSSVLVDDVSVLNISRLDVLQALSHVILKNIVEVNGQFHLQSTGIPQGMPLSSMLAVMYYADLERSTELADYARTRGPSISLRFVDDFFLATASQDVFTRYTKLMAAGFSEYGTAMSQRKSIVNYGNATGQFSMKIPWCGLLIDTFSMEVLVDYSRFKYCRIRDTIRIDSGPGWRETLWTAAVSQSFYMRLQVINLDENINSNLTIAVNVFQAALVLLAKLSCCLSEIAAVRGFPCQTFSYFYKHFADNSIGSFTQKVLSMRGKAATVKSQDSDRIWTRDIDILTTLSLRKCILLVSSYKLRRSLDQYLSSVSDRLEAWKHCPRYQELSKHISTNDHDLFLG
;
A
#
# COMPACT_ATOMS: atom_id res chain seq x y z
N MET A 1 19.85 -14.59 5.12
CA MET A 1 19.54 -13.54 6.12
C MET A 1 18.59 -14.11 7.17
N PHE A 2 18.58 -13.61 8.41
CA PHE A 2 17.55 -13.96 9.40
C PHE A 2 16.47 -12.87 9.42
N ALA A 3 15.20 -13.24 9.32
CA ALA A 3 14.09 -12.29 9.32
C ALA A 3 12.84 -12.84 10.00
N ALA A 4 12.11 -11.93 10.64
CA ALA A 4 10.90 -12.24 11.37
C ALA A 4 9.86 -11.13 11.21
N LYS A 5 8.60 -11.54 11.16
CA LYS A 5 7.42 -10.69 11.23
C LYS A 5 6.64 -11.05 12.50
N PHE A 6 6.25 -10.04 13.26
CA PHE A 6 5.38 -10.20 14.43
C PHE A 6 4.15 -9.30 14.28
N ASP A 7 3.00 -9.83 14.66
CA ASP A 7 1.69 -9.16 14.60
C ASP A 7 1.13 -9.11 16.02
N VAL A 8 0.75 -7.92 16.50
CA VAL A 8 0.21 -7.74 17.86
C VAL A 8 -1.19 -8.35 17.96
N VAL A 9 -1.46 -9.07 19.05
CA VAL A 9 -2.80 -9.58 19.34
C VAL A 9 -3.76 -8.43 19.59
N SER A 10 -4.83 -8.34 18.78
CA SER A 10 -5.95 -7.39 18.94
C SER A 10 -5.49 -5.98 19.27
N SER A 11 -4.59 -5.44 18.44
CA SER A 11 -3.78 -4.26 18.75
C SER A 11 -4.52 -3.01 19.21
N PHE A 12 -5.74 -2.74 18.71
CA PHE A 12 -6.54 -1.60 19.19
C PHE A 12 -7.21 -1.88 20.53
N ASP A 13 -7.59 -3.13 20.78
CA ASP A 13 -8.39 -3.52 21.94
C ASP A 13 -7.52 -3.75 23.19
N THR A 14 -6.24 -4.09 22.98
CA THR A 14 -5.26 -4.33 24.06
C THR A 14 -4.55 -3.08 24.56
N ILE A 15 -4.66 -1.95 23.84
CA ILE A 15 -4.03 -0.70 24.26
C ILE A 15 -4.58 -0.25 25.63
N LEU A 16 -3.67 0.04 26.54
CA LEU A 16 -4.01 0.54 27.87
C LEU A 16 -4.42 2.01 27.79
N SER A 17 -5.72 2.27 27.66
CA SER A 17 -6.31 3.60 27.41
C SER A 17 -5.86 4.64 28.44
N LYS A 18 -5.74 4.25 29.72
CA LYS A 18 -5.25 5.13 30.79
C LYS A 18 -3.79 5.52 30.59
N ARG A 19 -2.91 4.56 30.30
CA ARG A 19 -1.48 4.83 30.01
C ARG A 19 -1.34 5.71 28.78
N LEU A 20 -2.11 5.44 27.72
CA LEU A 20 -2.12 6.28 26.52
C LEU A 20 -2.43 7.74 26.86
N VAL A 21 -3.48 8.00 27.63
CA VAL A 21 -3.95 9.35 27.94
C VAL A 21 -3.09 10.07 28.98
N LEU A 22 -2.67 9.38 30.04
CA LEU A 22 -1.97 9.99 31.17
C LEU A 22 -0.46 10.09 30.95
N ASP A 23 0.12 9.14 30.22
CA ASP A 23 1.58 9.02 30.11
C ASP A 23 2.06 9.34 28.70
N VAL A 24 1.51 8.64 27.69
CA VAL A 24 2.04 8.68 26.32
C VAL A 24 1.72 10.02 25.63
N LEU A 25 0.44 10.39 25.57
CA LEU A 25 0.01 11.60 24.86
C LEU A 25 0.64 12.89 25.41
N PRO A 26 0.71 13.11 26.74
CA PRO A 26 1.35 14.31 27.28
C PRO A 26 2.84 14.41 26.94
N ARG A 27 3.57 13.28 26.86
CA ARG A 27 4.99 13.28 26.46
C ARG A 27 5.21 13.59 24.99
N LEU A 28 4.30 13.17 24.12
CA LEU A 28 4.43 13.32 22.66
C LEU A 28 3.91 14.68 22.15
N ILE A 29 2.84 15.20 22.74
CA ILE A 29 2.24 16.50 22.37
C ILE A 29 2.96 17.60 23.15
N LYS A 30 4.00 18.18 22.54
CA LYS A 30 4.93 19.12 23.19
C LYS A 30 4.59 20.61 23.02
N GLY A 31 3.87 21.00 21.98
CA GLY A 31 3.54 22.41 21.73
C GLY A 31 2.61 22.94 22.82
N SER A 32 2.79 24.20 23.24
CA SER A 32 1.87 24.84 24.19
C SER A 32 0.53 25.12 23.53
N ASP A 33 0.58 25.63 22.30
CA ASP A 33 -0.57 26.10 21.53
C ASP A 33 -0.39 25.79 20.05
N TYR A 34 -1.52 25.57 19.39
CA TYR A 34 -1.62 25.13 18.02
C TYR A 34 -2.54 26.05 17.23
N LEU A 35 -2.01 26.63 16.16
CA LEU A 35 -2.76 27.45 15.23
C LEU A 35 -3.28 26.58 14.08
N VAL A 36 -4.59 26.58 13.86
CA VAL A 36 -5.24 25.97 12.70
C VAL A 36 -5.51 27.05 11.67
N LEU A 37 -4.66 27.10 10.64
CA LEU A 37 -4.78 28.03 9.52
C LEU A 37 -5.67 27.43 8.43
N ARG A 38 -6.57 28.25 7.87
CA ARG A 38 -7.42 27.88 6.73
C ARG A 38 -6.98 28.59 5.46
N TYR A 39 -6.93 27.84 4.37
CA TYR A 39 -6.64 28.41 3.05
C TYR A 39 -7.44 27.71 1.95
N ARG A 40 -7.58 28.39 0.82
CA ARG A 40 -8.23 27.87 -0.38
C ARG A 40 -7.19 27.59 -1.45
N LYS A 41 -7.35 26.45 -2.13
CA LYS A 41 -6.47 26.03 -3.23
C LYS A 41 -7.26 25.93 -4.53
N PHE A 42 -6.73 26.57 -5.57
CA PHE A 42 -7.27 26.52 -6.93
C PHE A 42 -6.29 25.79 -7.84
N ASN A 43 -6.70 24.66 -8.42
CA ASN A 43 -5.89 23.94 -9.42
C ASN A 43 -6.36 24.30 -10.82
N TRP A 44 -5.41 24.44 -11.73
CA TRP A 44 -5.75 24.47 -13.15
C TRP A 44 -5.87 23.04 -13.69
N ILE A 45 -7.08 22.64 -14.07
CA ILE A 45 -7.35 21.36 -14.75
C ILE A 45 -7.87 21.74 -16.14
N SER A 46 -7.35 21.08 -17.18
CA SER A 46 -7.66 21.36 -18.59
C SER A 46 -9.17 21.57 -18.87
N ARG A 47 -9.46 22.62 -19.64
CA ARG A 47 -10.77 23.06 -20.21
C ARG A 47 -11.99 23.22 -19.30
N ARG A 48 -11.94 22.89 -18.00
CA ARG A 48 -13.00 23.24 -17.03
C ARG A 48 -12.38 23.91 -15.80
N LYS A 49 -12.89 25.09 -15.43
CA LYS A 49 -12.53 25.80 -14.18
C LYS A 49 -12.77 24.84 -13.00
N GLY A 50 -11.69 24.38 -12.38
CA GLY A 50 -11.72 23.34 -11.35
C GLY A 50 -12.01 23.87 -9.94
N VAL A 51 -12.80 23.07 -9.23
CA VAL A 51 -13.45 23.18 -7.90
C VAL A 51 -12.62 23.81 -6.76
N ARG A 52 -13.32 24.57 -5.89
CA ARG A 52 -12.86 25.24 -4.65
C ARG A 52 -12.76 24.23 -3.49
N TRP A 53 -11.57 24.06 -2.93
CA TRP A 53 -11.37 23.23 -1.72
C TRP A 53 -10.81 24.10 -0.59
N ALA A 54 -11.49 24.11 0.56
CA ALA A 54 -10.93 24.63 1.80
C ALA A 54 -9.99 23.59 2.41
N ARG A 55 -8.79 24.01 2.81
CA ARG A 55 -7.77 23.19 3.44
C ARG A 55 -7.42 23.80 4.81
N LYS A 56 -6.99 22.94 5.73
CA LYS A 56 -6.58 23.29 7.10
C LYS A 56 -5.15 22.80 7.31
N VAL A 57 -4.32 23.61 7.95
CA VAL A 57 -2.98 23.21 8.41
C VAL A 57 -2.85 23.58 9.88
N VAL A 58 -2.23 22.69 10.65
CA VAL A 58 -1.94 22.91 12.06
C VAL A 58 -0.44 23.21 12.18
N VAL A 59 -0.11 24.32 12.84
CA VAL A 59 1.26 24.72 13.15
C VAL A 59 1.35 25.05 14.62
N SER A 60 2.50 24.78 15.25
CA SER A 60 2.71 25.28 16.60
C SER A 60 2.94 26.79 16.54
N GLU A 61 2.38 27.53 17.50
CA GLU A 61 2.41 29.00 17.51
C GLU A 61 3.85 29.56 17.42
N ASN A 62 4.81 28.88 18.05
CA ASN A 62 6.21 29.30 18.13
C ASN A 62 7.06 28.93 16.90
N GLN A 63 6.45 28.45 15.82
CA GLN A 63 7.16 28.11 14.59
C GLN A 63 7.07 29.22 13.54
N GLU A 64 8.07 29.30 12.66
CA GLU A 64 8.08 30.26 11.55
C GLU A 64 6.87 30.09 10.61
N GLU A 65 6.29 28.89 10.57
CA GLU A 65 5.10 28.58 9.77
C GLU A 65 3.77 29.08 10.40
N SER A 66 3.80 29.81 11.51
CA SER A 66 2.63 30.54 12.05
C SER A 66 2.08 31.60 11.08
N SER A 67 2.93 32.12 10.19
CA SER A 67 2.51 32.97 9.07
C SER A 67 2.12 32.12 7.85
N PHE A 68 0.91 32.33 7.32
CA PHE A 68 0.43 31.63 6.12
C PHE A 68 1.39 31.76 4.93
N LEU A 69 1.99 32.94 4.70
CA LEU A 69 2.92 33.14 3.58
C LEU A 69 4.17 32.25 3.70
N ARG A 70 4.72 32.13 4.92
CA ARG A 70 5.88 31.27 5.18
C ARG A 70 5.53 29.80 5.07
N LEU A 71 4.39 29.39 5.63
CA LEU A 71 3.85 28.04 5.48
C LEU A 71 3.64 27.67 4.01
N ALA A 72 3.01 28.58 3.26
CA ALA A 72 2.72 28.39 1.84
C ALA A 72 4.01 28.16 1.06
N ARG A 73 5.01 29.05 1.25
CA ARG A 73 6.31 28.96 0.61
C ARG A 73 7.06 27.66 0.95
N ASN A 74 7.13 27.32 2.23
CA ASN A 74 8.03 26.26 2.71
C ASN A 74 7.43 24.85 2.59
N LYS A 75 6.11 24.69 2.73
CA LYS A 75 5.47 23.36 2.80
C LYS A 75 4.42 23.10 1.72
N ILE A 76 3.72 24.14 1.27
CA ILE A 76 2.57 23.94 0.37
C ILE A 76 3.00 24.06 -1.10
N CYS A 77 3.84 25.03 -1.46
CA CYS A 77 4.18 25.32 -2.86
C CYS A 77 4.92 24.18 -3.56
N GLU A 78 5.81 23.46 -2.88
CA GLU A 78 6.63 22.39 -3.49
C GLU A 78 5.79 21.28 -4.14
N GLN A 79 4.68 20.93 -3.49
CA GLN A 79 3.77 19.87 -3.93
C GLN A 79 2.72 20.36 -4.92
N ASN A 80 2.64 21.67 -5.19
CA ASN A 80 1.49 22.33 -5.80
C ASN A 80 1.87 23.37 -6.90
N ARG A 81 2.79 23.00 -7.80
CA ARG A 81 3.43 23.85 -8.83
C ARG A 81 2.50 24.52 -9.87
N SER A 82 1.20 24.26 -9.86
CA SER A 82 0.22 24.86 -10.78
C SER A 82 -1.09 25.17 -10.07
N SER A 83 -0.97 25.80 -8.90
CA SER A 83 -2.13 26.19 -8.10
C SER A 83 -2.00 27.59 -7.54
N VAL A 84 -3.14 28.26 -7.39
CA VAL A 84 -3.26 29.52 -6.66
C VAL A 84 -3.71 29.20 -5.24
N LEU A 85 -2.97 29.72 -4.26
CA LEU A 85 -3.28 29.60 -2.84
C LEU A 85 -3.81 30.95 -2.35
N VAL A 86 -4.95 30.93 -1.65
CA VAL A 86 -5.57 32.13 -1.08
C VAL A 86 -5.76 31.89 0.41
N ASP A 87 -5.19 32.76 1.22
CA ASP A 87 -5.41 32.76 2.67
C ASP A 87 -6.89 33.05 2.97
N ASP A 88 -7.48 32.29 3.90
CA ASP A 88 -8.83 32.57 4.38
C ASP A 88 -8.83 33.56 5.57
N VAL A 89 -7.65 33.93 6.07
CA VAL A 89 -7.43 34.83 7.22
C VAL A 89 -8.21 34.34 8.45
N SER A 90 -8.36 33.02 8.54
CA SER A 90 -9.05 32.34 9.64
C SER A 90 -8.03 31.52 10.40
N VAL A 91 -7.77 31.96 11.63
CA VAL A 91 -6.86 31.33 12.57
C VAL A 91 -7.66 30.89 13.78
N LEU A 92 -7.66 29.59 14.06
CA LEU A 92 -8.18 29.05 15.31
C LEU A 92 -7.00 28.67 16.18
N ASN A 93 -6.92 29.23 17.40
CA ASN A 93 -5.96 28.79 18.39
C ASN A 93 -6.57 27.66 19.24
N ILE A 94 -5.82 26.58 19.43
CA ILE A 94 -6.18 25.43 20.24
C ILE A 94 -5.04 25.19 21.23
N SER A 95 -5.34 25.24 22.52
CA SER A 95 -4.31 24.98 23.54
C SER A 95 -3.99 23.49 23.61
N ARG A 96 -2.79 23.16 24.11
CA ARG A 96 -2.40 21.78 24.43
C ARG A 96 -3.39 21.10 25.36
N LEU A 97 -3.93 21.85 26.33
CA LEU A 97 -4.89 21.34 27.30
C LEU A 97 -6.17 20.90 26.57
N ASP A 98 -6.69 21.71 25.66
CA ASP A 98 -7.90 21.39 24.88
C ASP A 98 -7.70 20.12 24.06
N VAL A 99 -6.54 19.98 23.41
CA VAL A 99 -6.21 18.78 22.63
C VAL A 99 -6.18 17.53 23.53
N LEU A 100 -5.48 17.60 24.66
CA LEU A 100 -5.37 16.46 25.59
C LEU A 100 -6.71 16.10 26.22
N GLN A 101 -7.54 17.09 26.56
CA GLN A 101 -8.87 16.87 27.09
C GLN A 101 -9.81 16.26 26.05
N ALA A 102 -9.78 16.74 24.81
CA ALA A 102 -10.58 16.17 23.72
C ALA A 102 -10.19 14.70 23.45
N LEU A 103 -8.89 14.41 23.38
CA LEU A 103 -8.40 13.04 23.21
C LEU A 103 -8.78 12.15 24.40
N SER A 104 -8.58 12.63 25.63
CA SER A 104 -8.96 11.93 26.85
C SER A 104 -10.44 11.59 26.87
N HIS A 105 -11.30 12.54 26.50
CA HIS A 105 -12.74 12.32 26.43
C HIS A 105 -13.08 11.23 25.43
N VAL A 106 -12.57 11.30 24.20
CA VAL A 106 -12.91 10.32 23.16
C VAL A 106 -12.34 8.93 23.47
N ILE A 107 -11.19 8.83 24.12
CA ILE A 107 -10.57 7.54 24.45
C ILE A 107 -11.21 6.90 25.68
N LEU A 108 -11.50 7.67 26.73
CA LEU A 108 -11.93 7.14 28.03
C LEU A 108 -13.45 7.16 28.24
N LYS A 109 -14.18 7.95 27.47
CA LYS A 109 -15.65 8.13 27.60
C LYS A 109 -16.40 7.70 26.34
N ASN A 110 -15.84 6.75 25.59
CA ASN A 110 -16.50 6.21 24.41
C ASN A 110 -17.67 5.30 24.80
N ILE A 111 -18.90 5.74 24.52
CA ILE A 111 -20.12 4.97 24.74
C ILE A 111 -20.58 4.41 23.40
N VAL A 112 -20.82 3.12 23.34
CA VAL A 112 -21.35 2.42 22.16
C VAL A 112 -22.74 1.87 22.46
N GLU A 113 -23.65 1.99 21.51
CA GLU A 113 -24.97 1.37 21.58
C GLU A 113 -24.93 0.03 20.84
N VAL A 114 -25.28 -1.05 21.55
CA VAL A 114 -25.38 -2.40 20.99
C VAL A 114 -26.72 -2.97 21.41
N ASN A 115 -27.56 -3.34 20.44
CA ASN A 115 -28.89 -3.92 20.69
C ASN A 115 -29.77 -3.07 21.64
N GLY A 116 -29.72 -1.74 21.52
CA GLY A 116 -30.49 -0.82 22.36
C GLY A 116 -29.94 -0.61 23.77
N GLN A 117 -28.75 -1.14 24.07
CA GLN A 117 -28.07 -0.95 25.35
C GLN A 117 -26.80 -0.11 25.19
N PHE A 118 -26.59 0.81 26.12
CA PHE A 118 -25.39 1.66 26.15
C PHE A 118 -24.28 0.99 26.96
N HIS A 119 -23.11 0.85 26.35
CA HIS A 119 -21.91 0.27 26.97
C HIS A 119 -20.77 1.27 26.92
N LEU A 120 -20.04 1.42 28.03
CA LEU A 120 -18.81 2.19 28.08
C LEU A 120 -17.64 1.29 27.70
N GLN A 121 -16.86 1.68 26.69
CA GLN A 121 -15.62 0.99 26.36
C GLN A 121 -14.57 1.24 27.46
N SER A 122 -14.16 0.18 28.15
CA SER A 122 -13.23 0.25 29.28
C SER A 122 -11.77 -0.03 28.92
N THR A 123 -11.52 -0.68 27.77
CA THR A 123 -10.19 -1.07 27.30
C THR A 123 -10.02 -0.78 25.81
N GLY A 124 -8.78 -0.50 25.42
CA GLY A 124 -8.43 -0.22 24.03
C GLY A 124 -8.77 1.19 23.57
N ILE A 125 -8.72 1.36 22.26
CA ILE A 125 -9.08 2.59 21.55
C ILE A 125 -10.31 2.27 20.66
N PRO A 126 -11.27 3.20 20.52
CA PRO A 126 -12.44 2.97 19.66
C PRO A 126 -12.06 2.62 18.22
N GLN A 127 -12.44 1.45 17.73
CA GLN A 127 -12.21 1.10 16.33
C GLN A 127 -13.11 1.94 15.42
N GLY A 128 -12.58 2.43 14.30
CA GLY A 128 -13.33 3.29 13.37
C GLY A 128 -13.30 4.79 13.71
N MET A 129 -12.75 5.20 14.87
CA MET A 129 -12.42 6.60 15.09
C MET A 129 -11.27 7.01 14.13
N PRO A 130 -11.35 8.18 13.45
CA PRO A 130 -10.33 8.61 12.50
C PRO A 130 -8.89 8.70 13.05
N LEU A 131 -8.73 8.84 14.36
CA LEU A 131 -7.43 8.97 15.04
C LEU A 131 -6.87 7.64 15.56
N SER A 132 -7.62 6.53 15.54
CA SER A 132 -7.24 5.30 16.25
C SER A 132 -5.91 4.73 15.77
N SER A 133 -5.69 4.67 14.46
CA SER A 133 -4.42 4.21 13.89
C SER A 133 -3.24 5.09 14.30
N MET A 134 -3.43 6.41 14.35
CA MET A 134 -2.38 7.36 14.77
C MET A 134 -2.06 7.19 16.27
N LEU A 135 -3.09 7.05 17.10
CA LEU A 135 -2.93 6.82 18.54
C LEU A 135 -2.23 5.48 18.83
N ALA A 136 -2.56 4.43 18.09
CA ALA A 136 -1.85 3.15 18.18
C ALA A 136 -0.37 3.30 17.77
N VAL A 137 -0.08 4.01 16.66
CA VAL A 137 1.30 4.30 16.26
C VAL A 137 2.07 5.03 17.37
N MET A 138 1.45 6.02 18.02
CA MET A 138 2.03 6.77 19.14
C MET A 138 2.27 5.89 20.37
N TYR A 139 1.31 5.04 20.72
CA TYR A 139 1.41 4.09 21.84
C TYR A 139 2.58 3.12 21.65
N TYR A 140 2.63 2.44 20.49
CA TYR A 140 3.71 1.51 20.20
C TYR A 140 5.06 2.21 19.99
N ALA A 141 5.09 3.47 19.59
CA ALA A 141 6.33 4.25 19.55
C ALA A 141 6.87 4.59 20.95
N ASP A 142 5.99 4.76 21.95
CA ASP A 142 6.41 4.91 23.36
C ASP A 142 6.89 3.56 23.93
N LEU A 143 6.23 2.45 23.57
CA LEU A 143 6.69 1.08 23.87
C LEU A 143 8.10 0.84 23.34
N GLU A 144 8.34 1.08 22.05
CA GLU A 144 9.66 0.87 21.44
C GLU A 144 10.76 1.69 22.14
N ARG A 145 10.46 2.92 22.57
CA ARG A 145 11.43 3.78 23.24
C ARG A 145 11.70 3.41 24.70
N SER A 146 10.72 2.81 25.36
CA SER A 146 10.75 2.54 26.80
C SER A 146 11.15 1.10 27.13
N THR A 147 11.46 0.29 26.11
CA THR A 147 11.83 -1.12 26.24
C THR A 147 13.15 -1.39 25.52
N GLU A 148 13.67 -2.61 25.65
CA GLU A 148 14.88 -3.07 24.95
C GLU A 148 14.78 -2.99 23.42
N LEU A 149 13.57 -2.82 22.85
CA LEU A 149 13.39 -2.57 21.42
C LEU A 149 14.12 -1.31 20.93
N ALA A 150 14.35 -0.33 21.81
CA ALA A 150 15.05 0.91 21.48
C ALA A 150 16.47 0.64 20.95
N ASP A 151 17.13 -0.42 21.44
CA ASP A 151 18.49 -0.74 21.06
C ASP A 151 18.56 -1.29 19.63
N TYR A 152 17.56 -2.06 19.21
CA TYR A 152 17.45 -2.57 17.84
C TYR A 152 17.17 -1.44 16.83
N ALA A 153 16.42 -0.42 17.24
CA ALA A 153 16.20 0.78 16.42
C ALA A 153 17.46 1.64 16.26
N ARG A 154 18.39 1.58 17.22
CA ARG A 154 19.65 2.36 17.23
C ARG A 154 20.87 1.58 16.77
N THR A 155 20.71 0.29 16.48
CA THR A 155 21.82 -0.60 16.11
C THR A 155 22.47 -0.14 14.81
N ARG A 156 23.81 0.03 14.82
CA ARG A 156 24.60 0.45 13.64
C ARG A 156 25.15 -0.73 12.81
N GLY A 157 24.67 -1.95 13.06
CA GLY A 157 25.08 -3.16 12.35
C GLY A 157 24.21 -3.49 11.12
N PRO A 158 24.44 -4.63 10.43
CA PRO A 158 23.63 -5.10 9.31
C PRO A 158 22.28 -5.66 9.81
N SER A 159 21.50 -4.82 10.48
CA SER A 159 20.20 -5.14 11.07
C SER A 159 19.25 -3.99 10.85
N ILE A 160 18.01 -4.29 10.54
CA ILE A 160 16.93 -3.32 10.39
C ILE A 160 15.71 -3.82 11.14
N SER A 161 15.16 -2.96 11.99
CA SER A 161 13.88 -3.17 12.67
C SER A 161 12.90 -2.11 12.17
N LEU A 162 11.75 -2.56 11.69
CA LEU A 162 10.70 -1.72 11.13
C LEU A 162 9.38 -2.01 11.84
N ARG A 163 8.51 -1.00 11.92
CA ARG A 163 7.13 -1.18 12.37
C ARG A 163 6.18 -0.36 11.53
N PHE A 164 5.06 -0.97 11.15
CA PHE A 164 3.93 -0.28 10.56
C PHE A 164 2.70 -0.49 11.42
N VAL A 165 2.31 0.54 12.16
CA VAL A 165 1.25 0.48 13.20
C VAL A 165 1.60 -0.58 14.25
N ASP A 166 1.07 -1.78 14.12
CA ASP A 166 1.17 -2.94 15.01
C ASP A 166 1.94 -4.12 14.40
N ASP A 167 2.30 -4.05 13.12
CA ASP A 167 3.12 -5.07 12.45
C ASP A 167 4.61 -4.74 12.61
N PHE A 168 5.34 -5.57 13.36
CA PHE A 168 6.79 -5.48 13.55
C PHE A 168 7.54 -6.38 12.56
N PHE A 169 8.70 -5.91 12.10
CA PHE A 169 9.57 -6.64 11.20
C PHE A 169 11.03 -6.47 11.61
N LEU A 170 11.78 -7.57 11.63
CA LEU A 170 13.22 -7.59 11.81
C LEU A 170 13.87 -8.30 10.63
N ALA A 171 14.97 -7.74 10.14
CA ALA A 171 15.92 -8.43 9.27
C ALA A 171 17.35 -8.19 9.78
N THR A 172 18.15 -9.25 9.91
CA THR A 172 19.52 -9.17 10.44
C THR A 172 20.41 -10.27 9.87
N ALA A 173 21.72 -9.99 9.76
CA ALA A 173 22.73 -11.00 9.45
C ALA A 173 23.21 -11.80 10.69
N SER A 174 22.89 -11.34 11.91
CA SER A 174 23.34 -11.98 13.15
C SER A 174 22.27 -12.89 13.75
N GLN A 175 22.61 -14.17 13.92
CA GLN A 175 21.75 -15.15 14.59
C GLN A 175 21.47 -14.78 16.06
N ASP A 176 22.43 -14.17 16.75
CA ASP A 176 22.28 -13.77 18.16
C ASP A 176 21.34 -12.59 18.32
N VAL A 177 21.43 -11.59 17.43
CA VAL A 177 20.47 -10.48 17.38
C VAL A 177 19.07 -11.02 17.11
N PHE A 178 18.95 -11.91 16.12
CA PHE A 178 17.68 -12.54 15.77
C PHE A 178 17.08 -13.29 16.97
N THR A 179 17.87 -14.17 17.60
CA THR A 179 17.40 -15.02 18.71
C THR A 179 17.01 -14.21 19.94
N ARG A 180 17.74 -13.12 20.25
CA ARG A 180 17.37 -12.22 21.36
C ARG A 180 16.08 -11.46 21.05
N TYR A 181 15.96 -10.91 19.85
CA TYR A 181 14.77 -10.18 19.43
C TYR A 181 13.52 -11.07 19.43
N THR A 182 13.59 -12.28 18.88
CA THR A 182 12.43 -13.20 18.84
C THR A 182 12.00 -13.65 20.24
N LYS A 183 12.96 -13.88 21.16
CA LYS A 183 12.66 -14.14 22.57
C LYS A 183 11.97 -12.96 23.25
N LEU A 184 12.46 -11.74 23.02
CA LEU A 184 11.85 -10.51 23.53
C LEU A 184 10.39 -10.37 23.03
N MET A 185 10.18 -10.53 21.72
CA MET A 185 8.85 -10.45 21.12
C MET A 185 7.89 -11.55 21.61
N ALA A 186 8.41 -12.74 21.90
CA ALA A 186 7.62 -13.85 22.44
C ALA A 186 7.25 -13.67 23.91
N ALA A 187 8.13 -13.05 24.72
CA ALA A 187 7.83 -12.69 26.09
C ALA A 187 6.72 -11.62 26.17
N GLY A 188 6.65 -10.74 25.17
CA GLY A 188 5.69 -9.64 25.12
C GLY A 188 6.05 -8.51 26.09
N PHE A 189 5.17 -7.52 26.18
CA PHE A 189 5.38 -6.28 26.93
C PHE A 189 4.19 -6.07 27.88
N SER A 190 4.25 -6.71 29.04
CA SER A 190 3.17 -6.71 30.04
C SER A 190 2.81 -5.30 30.51
N GLU A 191 3.80 -4.42 30.69
CA GLU A 191 3.61 -3.01 31.05
C GLU A 191 2.75 -2.24 30.03
N TYR A 192 2.74 -2.67 28.78
CA TYR A 192 1.95 -2.11 27.69
C TYR A 192 0.75 -2.98 27.32
N GLY A 193 0.46 -4.05 28.08
CA GLY A 193 -0.61 -5.00 27.75
C GLY A 193 -0.46 -5.63 26.37
N THR A 194 0.76 -5.66 25.82
CA THR A 194 1.02 -5.98 24.40
C THR A 194 1.66 -7.36 24.30
N ALA A 195 1.07 -8.25 23.50
CA ALA A 195 1.60 -9.57 23.21
C ALA A 195 1.55 -9.87 21.71
N MET A 196 2.44 -10.73 21.23
CA MET A 196 2.50 -11.11 19.81
C MET A 196 1.65 -12.34 19.53
N SER A 197 0.96 -12.31 18.38
CA SER A 197 0.16 -13.42 17.90
C SER A 197 1.08 -14.52 17.38
N GLN A 198 1.19 -15.64 18.09
CA GLN A 198 1.98 -16.79 17.63
C GLN A 198 1.50 -17.31 16.28
N ARG A 199 0.18 -17.34 16.04
CA ARG A 199 -0.40 -17.83 14.78
C ARG A 199 -0.01 -16.98 13.57
N LYS A 200 0.13 -15.67 13.75
CA LYS A 200 0.41 -14.72 12.66
C LYS A 200 1.86 -14.27 12.58
N SER A 201 2.66 -14.60 13.60
CA SER A 201 4.10 -14.37 13.58
C SER A 201 4.75 -15.35 12.62
N ILE A 202 5.71 -14.88 11.84
CA ILE A 202 6.42 -15.66 10.82
C ILE A 202 7.91 -15.46 11.01
N VAL A 203 8.67 -16.55 11.01
CA VAL A 203 10.12 -16.55 11.16
C VAL A 203 10.76 -17.41 10.08
N ASN A 204 11.99 -17.12 9.69
CA ASN A 204 12.75 -17.96 8.75
C ASN A 204 13.85 -18.79 9.43
N TYR A 205 13.92 -18.77 10.76
CA TYR A 205 14.91 -19.49 11.54
C TYR A 205 14.41 -19.76 12.95
N GLY A 206 14.64 -20.97 13.45
CA GLY A 206 14.14 -21.44 14.74
C GLY A 206 12.61 -21.66 14.75
N ASN A 207 12.14 -22.65 15.52
CA ASN A 207 10.72 -23.04 15.53
C ASN A 207 9.96 -22.58 16.80
N ALA A 208 10.61 -21.86 17.72
CA ALA A 208 10.01 -21.56 19.01
C ALA A 208 8.88 -20.51 18.95
N THR A 209 8.82 -19.69 17.88
CA THR A 209 7.94 -18.51 17.82
C THR A 209 7.39 -18.30 16.41
N GLY A 210 6.18 -18.79 16.14
CA GLY A 210 5.47 -18.53 14.89
C GLY A 210 5.67 -19.56 13.78
N GLN A 211 5.12 -19.27 12.60
CA GLN A 211 5.17 -20.13 11.44
C GLN A 211 6.50 -19.98 10.69
N PHE A 212 7.07 -21.08 10.21
CA PHE A 212 8.29 -21.04 9.42
C PHE A 212 8.00 -20.66 7.96
N SER A 213 8.70 -19.65 7.43
CA SER A 213 8.68 -19.32 5.99
C SER A 213 9.97 -18.64 5.56
N MET A 214 10.49 -19.02 4.38
CA MET A 214 11.61 -18.33 3.74
C MET A 214 11.20 -17.03 3.06
N LYS A 215 9.90 -16.83 2.82
CA LYS A 215 9.33 -15.61 2.23
C LYS A 215 8.46 -14.93 3.27
N ILE A 216 8.91 -13.77 3.75
CA ILE A 216 8.25 -13.05 4.85
C ILE A 216 7.30 -11.99 4.27
N PRO A 217 5.97 -12.08 4.51
CA PRO A 217 5.04 -11.05 4.08
C PRO A 217 5.09 -9.86 5.04
N TRP A 218 5.21 -8.65 4.51
CA TRP A 218 5.17 -7.42 5.31
C TRP A 218 4.68 -6.24 4.47
N CYS A 219 3.70 -5.48 4.97
CA CYS A 219 3.11 -4.32 4.29
C CYS A 219 2.62 -4.58 2.85
N GLY A 220 2.19 -5.80 2.54
CA GLY A 220 1.74 -6.20 1.19
C GLY A 220 2.86 -6.53 0.21
N LEU A 221 4.10 -6.61 0.68
CA LEU A 221 5.26 -7.15 -0.02
C LEU A 221 5.59 -8.53 0.52
N LEU A 222 6.34 -9.30 -0.26
CA LEU A 222 6.87 -10.60 0.10
C LEU A 222 8.39 -10.56 -0.08
N ILE A 223 9.13 -10.67 1.03
CA ILE A 223 10.59 -10.54 1.05
C ILE A 223 11.18 -11.94 1.09
N ASP A 224 11.92 -12.32 0.05
CA ASP A 224 12.66 -13.58 0.02
C ASP A 224 13.93 -13.45 0.87
N THR A 225 14.03 -14.24 1.92
CA THR A 225 15.15 -14.13 2.89
C THR A 225 16.43 -14.83 2.42
N PHE A 226 16.35 -15.60 1.33
CA PHE A 226 17.50 -16.19 0.66
C PHE A 226 18.04 -15.25 -0.42
N SER A 227 17.21 -14.82 -1.37
CA SER A 227 17.65 -13.98 -2.49
C SER A 227 17.65 -12.48 -2.21
N MET A 228 16.98 -12.02 -1.14
CA MET A 228 16.74 -10.61 -0.80
C MET A 228 15.82 -9.87 -1.78
N GLU A 229 15.24 -10.58 -2.74
CA GLU A 229 14.34 -10.00 -3.72
C GLU A 229 12.94 -9.77 -3.14
N VAL A 230 12.23 -8.80 -3.70
CA VAL A 230 10.95 -8.30 -3.19
C VAL A 230 9.84 -8.53 -4.21
N LEU A 231 8.89 -9.37 -3.84
CA LEU A 231 7.68 -9.62 -4.61
C LEU A 231 6.47 -8.89 -3.99
N VAL A 232 5.35 -8.86 -4.72
CA VAL A 232 4.07 -8.39 -4.18
C VAL A 232 3.33 -9.56 -3.53
N ASP A 233 2.76 -9.32 -2.34
CA ASP A 233 1.97 -10.33 -1.64
C ASP A 233 0.50 -10.33 -2.12
N TYR A 234 0.19 -11.34 -2.93
CA TYR A 234 -1.14 -11.60 -3.47
C TYR A 234 -1.94 -12.66 -2.69
N SER A 235 -1.42 -13.19 -1.57
CA SER A 235 -2.11 -14.21 -0.77
C SER A 235 -3.52 -13.80 -0.34
N ARG A 236 -3.78 -12.49 -0.21
CA ARG A 236 -5.11 -11.90 0.05
C ARG A 236 -6.18 -12.26 -0.99
N PHE A 237 -5.80 -12.61 -2.22
CA PHE A 237 -6.74 -12.99 -3.28
C PHE A 237 -7.13 -14.47 -3.24
N LYS A 238 -6.42 -15.31 -2.46
CA LYS A 238 -6.68 -16.75 -2.39
C LYS A 238 -8.09 -17.10 -1.88
N TYR A 239 -8.65 -16.25 -1.01
CA TYR A 239 -9.97 -16.46 -0.39
C TYR A 239 -10.91 -15.27 -0.58
N CYS A 240 -10.62 -14.40 -1.55
CA CYS A 240 -11.40 -13.19 -1.81
C CYS A 240 -11.71 -13.07 -3.30
N ARG A 241 -12.99 -12.88 -3.63
CA ARG A 241 -13.38 -12.62 -5.02
C ARG A 241 -12.81 -11.28 -5.45
N ILE A 242 -12.11 -11.26 -6.59
CA ILE A 242 -11.51 -10.03 -7.13
C ILE A 242 -12.54 -8.90 -7.28
N ARG A 243 -13.78 -9.25 -7.64
CA ARG A 243 -14.93 -8.35 -7.73
C ARG A 243 -15.15 -7.53 -6.46
N ASP A 244 -14.94 -8.12 -5.29
CA ASP A 244 -15.20 -7.44 -4.01
C ASP A 244 -14.09 -6.43 -3.65
N THR A 245 -13.01 -6.40 -4.44
CA THR A 245 -11.85 -5.50 -4.24
C THR A 245 -11.87 -4.26 -5.14
N ILE A 246 -13.00 -4.03 -5.84
CA ILE A 246 -13.18 -2.92 -6.78
C ILE A 246 -14.51 -2.24 -6.51
N ARG A 247 -14.50 -0.90 -6.52
CA ARG A 247 -15.73 -0.10 -6.55
C ARG A 247 -16.08 0.17 -8.01
N ILE A 248 -17.28 -0.25 -8.42
CA ILE A 248 -17.78 -0.03 -9.78
C ILE A 248 -18.78 1.11 -9.73
N ASP A 249 -18.56 2.13 -10.55
CA ASP A 249 -19.50 3.21 -10.77
C ASP A 249 -20.09 3.08 -12.17
N SER A 250 -21.42 2.90 -12.24
CA SER A 250 -22.18 2.84 -13.47
C SER A 250 -22.82 4.19 -13.85
N GLY A 251 -22.47 5.29 -13.18
CA GLY A 251 -22.93 6.64 -13.51
C GLY A 251 -22.32 7.21 -14.81
N PRO A 252 -22.63 8.48 -15.17
CA PRO A 252 -22.20 9.09 -16.42
C PRO A 252 -20.68 9.14 -16.63
N GLY A 253 -19.88 9.18 -15.54
CA GLY A 253 -18.41 9.19 -15.56
C GLY A 253 -17.75 7.82 -15.39
N TRP A 254 -18.47 6.74 -15.67
CA TRP A 254 -18.00 5.37 -15.45
C TRP A 254 -16.69 5.05 -16.18
N ARG A 255 -16.40 5.67 -17.32
CA ARG A 255 -15.18 5.42 -18.10
C ARG A 255 -13.96 5.93 -17.35
N GLU A 256 -14.06 7.16 -16.84
CA GLU A 256 -13.04 7.79 -16.03
C GLU A 256 -12.86 7.04 -14.71
N THR A 257 -13.96 6.63 -14.07
CA THR A 257 -13.91 5.86 -12.82
C THR A 257 -13.31 4.47 -13.04
N LEU A 258 -13.68 3.78 -14.11
CA LEU A 258 -13.09 2.50 -14.52
C LEU A 258 -11.57 2.65 -14.71
N TRP A 259 -11.16 3.61 -15.54
CA TRP A 259 -9.75 3.79 -15.86
C TRP A 259 -8.92 4.24 -14.65
N THR A 260 -9.50 5.08 -13.80
CA THR A 260 -8.79 5.63 -12.64
C THR A 260 -8.75 4.63 -11.49
N ALA A 261 -9.90 4.10 -11.07
CA ALA A 261 -10.03 3.27 -9.87
C ALA A 261 -9.69 1.80 -10.12
N ALA A 262 -10.25 1.22 -11.20
CA ALA A 262 -10.02 -0.19 -11.49
C ALA A 262 -8.65 -0.41 -12.15
N VAL A 263 -8.25 0.49 -13.05
CA VAL A 263 -7.04 0.30 -13.86
C VAL A 263 -5.80 0.94 -13.24
N SER A 264 -5.73 2.27 -13.26
CA SER A 264 -4.53 3.01 -12.89
C SER A 264 -4.15 2.83 -11.41
N GLN A 265 -5.09 3.08 -10.49
CA GLN A 265 -4.80 3.01 -9.05
C GLN A 265 -4.45 1.58 -8.62
N SER A 266 -5.13 0.56 -9.16
CA SER A 266 -4.83 -0.83 -8.81
C SER A 266 -3.43 -1.24 -9.22
N PHE A 267 -2.92 -0.73 -10.35
CA PHE A 267 -1.55 -0.97 -10.78
C PHE A 267 -0.55 -0.27 -9.87
N TYR A 268 -0.69 1.05 -9.68
CA TYR A 268 0.26 1.83 -8.87
C TYR A 268 0.30 1.44 -7.40
N MET A 269 -0.78 0.86 -6.85
CA MET A 269 -0.77 0.35 -5.48
C MET A 269 -0.02 -0.98 -5.35
N ARG A 270 0.10 -1.75 -6.43
CA ARG A 270 0.75 -3.08 -6.41
C ARG A 270 2.20 -3.00 -6.85
N LEU A 271 2.46 -2.32 -7.96
CA LEU A 271 3.79 -2.17 -8.50
C LEU A 271 4.42 -0.89 -7.96
N GLN A 272 5.19 -1.04 -6.88
CA GLN A 272 5.95 0.06 -6.28
C GLN A 272 7.35 0.16 -6.89
N VAL A 273 8.02 1.27 -6.65
CA VAL A 273 9.41 1.50 -7.11
C VAL A 273 10.34 0.37 -6.65
N ILE A 274 10.16 -0.14 -5.42
CA ILE A 274 10.97 -1.22 -4.86
C ILE A 274 10.87 -2.54 -5.65
N ASN A 275 9.74 -2.80 -6.31
CA ASN A 275 9.53 -4.02 -7.11
C ASN A 275 10.22 -3.95 -8.48
N LEU A 276 10.61 -2.75 -8.91
CA LEU A 276 11.26 -2.47 -10.18
C LEU A 276 12.74 -2.06 -10.00
N ASP A 277 13.26 -2.05 -8.77
CA ASP A 277 14.64 -1.65 -8.52
C ASP A 277 15.61 -2.78 -8.86
N GLU A 278 16.42 -2.57 -9.89
CA GLU A 278 17.45 -3.50 -10.38
C GLU A 278 18.59 -3.71 -9.37
N ASN A 279 18.75 -2.82 -8.38
CA ASN A 279 19.72 -3.05 -7.30
C ASN A 279 19.25 -4.09 -6.28
N ILE A 280 17.94 -4.34 -6.21
CA ILE A 280 17.31 -5.22 -5.23
C ILE A 280 16.85 -6.52 -5.90
N ASN A 281 16.31 -6.42 -7.12
CA ASN A 281 15.66 -7.52 -7.80
C ASN A 281 16.40 -7.86 -9.10
N SER A 282 16.48 -9.16 -9.40
CA SER A 282 16.90 -9.60 -10.72
C SER A 282 15.89 -9.20 -11.80
N ASN A 283 16.35 -9.15 -13.05
CA ASN A 283 15.48 -8.91 -14.21
C ASN A 283 14.31 -9.91 -14.30
N LEU A 284 14.51 -11.14 -13.81
CA LEU A 284 13.44 -12.15 -13.75
C LEU A 284 12.37 -11.74 -12.72
N THR A 285 12.77 -11.37 -11.50
CA THR A 285 11.84 -10.96 -10.45
C THR A 285 11.10 -9.67 -10.80
N ILE A 286 11.77 -8.71 -11.44
CA ILE A 286 11.12 -7.51 -11.98
C ILE A 286 10.03 -7.90 -12.99
N ALA A 287 10.36 -8.80 -13.94
CA ALA A 287 9.41 -9.26 -14.93
C ALA A 287 8.20 -9.99 -14.30
N VAL A 288 8.44 -10.81 -13.27
CA VAL A 288 7.37 -11.49 -12.50
C VAL A 288 6.48 -10.48 -11.78
N ASN A 289 7.04 -9.46 -11.13
CA ASN A 289 6.26 -8.42 -10.47
C ASN A 289 5.37 -7.65 -11.46
N VAL A 290 5.91 -7.28 -12.63
CA VAL A 290 5.15 -6.61 -13.69
C VAL A 290 4.03 -7.51 -14.22
N PHE A 291 4.34 -8.79 -14.48
CA PHE A 291 3.38 -9.79 -14.93
C PHE A 291 2.21 -9.97 -13.94
N GLN A 292 2.51 -10.23 -12.67
CA GLN A 292 1.49 -10.49 -11.66
C GLN A 292 0.62 -9.24 -11.42
N ALA A 293 1.22 -8.05 -11.42
CA ALA A 293 0.48 -6.79 -11.33
C ALA A 293 -0.45 -6.57 -12.53
N ALA A 294 0.04 -6.84 -13.75
CA ALA A 294 -0.75 -6.79 -14.97
C ALA A 294 -1.91 -7.80 -14.97
N LEU A 295 -1.68 -9.00 -14.46
CA LEU A 295 -2.69 -10.05 -14.40
C LEU A 295 -3.84 -9.71 -13.42
N VAL A 296 -3.53 -9.23 -12.20
CA VAL A 296 -4.57 -8.76 -11.26
C VAL A 296 -5.36 -7.61 -11.88
N LEU A 297 -4.68 -6.71 -12.58
CA LEU A 297 -5.27 -5.57 -13.24
C LEU A 297 -6.25 -5.99 -14.35
N LEU A 298 -5.84 -6.93 -15.20
CA LEU A 298 -6.71 -7.50 -16.23
C LEU A 298 -7.94 -8.22 -15.65
N ALA A 299 -7.75 -8.96 -14.56
CA ALA A 299 -8.86 -9.61 -13.87
C ALA A 299 -9.88 -8.58 -13.33
N LYS A 300 -9.38 -7.51 -12.70
CA LYS A 300 -10.23 -6.39 -12.23
C LYS A 300 -10.95 -5.69 -13.38
N LEU A 301 -10.24 -5.37 -14.47
CA LEU A 301 -10.82 -4.77 -15.66
C LEU A 301 -11.95 -5.63 -16.21
N SER A 302 -11.73 -6.95 -16.31
CA SER A 302 -12.71 -7.91 -16.78
C SER A 302 -13.97 -7.94 -15.89
N CYS A 303 -13.79 -7.97 -14.57
CA CYS A 303 -14.92 -7.89 -13.62
C CYS A 303 -15.71 -6.58 -13.81
N CYS A 304 -15.04 -5.43 -13.88
CA CYS A 304 -15.72 -4.16 -14.08
C CYS A 304 -16.47 -4.11 -15.41
N LEU A 305 -15.85 -4.54 -16.51
CA LEU A 305 -16.46 -4.54 -17.83
C LEU A 305 -17.70 -5.44 -17.87
N SER A 306 -17.67 -6.58 -17.18
CA SER A 306 -18.82 -7.49 -17.09
C SER A 306 -20.02 -6.81 -16.44
N GLU A 307 -19.79 -6.12 -15.32
CA GLU A 307 -20.85 -5.43 -14.55
C GLU A 307 -21.39 -4.22 -15.30
N ILE A 308 -20.51 -3.40 -15.88
CA ILE A 308 -20.94 -2.23 -16.66
C ILE A 308 -21.72 -2.69 -17.90
N ALA A 309 -21.30 -3.77 -18.54
CA ALA A 309 -22.01 -4.32 -19.69
C ALA A 309 -23.37 -4.90 -19.32
N ALA A 310 -23.53 -5.47 -18.12
CA ALA A 310 -24.83 -5.93 -17.64
C ALA A 310 -25.82 -4.77 -17.49
N VAL A 311 -25.34 -3.59 -17.06
CA VAL A 311 -26.18 -2.39 -16.91
C VAL A 311 -26.42 -1.66 -18.24
N ARG A 312 -25.42 -1.60 -19.11
CA ARG A 312 -25.43 -0.76 -20.32
C ARG A 312 -25.65 -1.49 -21.64
N GLY A 313 -25.60 -2.81 -21.65
CA GLY A 313 -25.78 -3.62 -22.86
C GLY A 313 -24.66 -3.45 -23.90
N PHE A 314 -23.40 -3.73 -23.53
CA PHE A 314 -22.29 -3.61 -24.49
C PHE A 314 -22.25 -4.75 -25.52
N PRO A 315 -21.95 -4.44 -26.81
CA PRO A 315 -21.62 -5.45 -27.80
C PRO A 315 -20.20 -6.00 -27.59
N CYS A 316 -19.93 -7.21 -28.10
CA CYS A 316 -18.64 -7.88 -27.92
C CYS A 316 -17.44 -7.07 -28.45
N GLN A 317 -17.62 -6.28 -29.51
CA GLN A 317 -16.55 -5.45 -30.10
C GLN A 317 -16.06 -4.37 -29.12
N THR A 318 -16.93 -3.88 -28.23
CA THR A 318 -16.55 -2.88 -27.23
C THR A 318 -15.55 -3.43 -26.23
N PHE A 319 -15.63 -4.72 -25.85
CA PHE A 319 -14.66 -5.33 -24.96
C PHE A 319 -13.28 -5.49 -25.59
N SER A 320 -13.22 -5.88 -26.87
CA SER A 320 -11.96 -6.01 -27.61
C SER A 320 -11.20 -4.68 -27.66
N TYR A 321 -11.92 -3.56 -27.82
CA TYR A 321 -11.32 -2.23 -27.74
C TYR A 321 -10.66 -1.96 -26.37
N PHE A 322 -11.30 -2.32 -25.26
CA PHE A 322 -10.71 -2.13 -23.93
C PHE A 322 -9.46 -2.97 -23.70
N TYR A 323 -9.45 -4.23 -24.13
CA TYR A 323 -8.26 -5.08 -24.03
C TYR A 323 -7.12 -4.60 -24.94
N LYS A 324 -7.44 -4.15 -26.15
CA LYS A 324 -6.46 -3.54 -27.05
C LYS A 324 -5.88 -2.27 -26.46
N HIS A 325 -6.75 -1.36 -25.98
CA HIS A 325 -6.31 -0.13 -25.36
C HIS A 325 -5.44 -0.39 -24.12
N PHE A 326 -5.81 -1.41 -23.35
CA PHE A 326 -5.01 -1.88 -22.22
C PHE A 326 -3.61 -2.34 -22.65
N ALA A 327 -3.55 -3.25 -23.62
CA ALA A 327 -2.30 -3.82 -24.11
C ALA A 327 -1.38 -2.76 -24.70
N ASP A 328 -1.94 -1.85 -25.51
CA ASP A 328 -1.15 -0.86 -26.26
C ASP A 328 -0.68 0.30 -25.36
N ASN A 329 -1.39 0.62 -24.27
CA ASN A 329 -1.16 1.88 -23.53
C ASN A 329 -0.95 1.75 -22.02
N SER A 330 -1.22 0.60 -21.40
CA SER A 330 -1.28 0.50 -19.93
C SER A 330 0.03 0.04 -19.30
N ILE A 331 0.41 -1.23 -19.50
CA ILE A 331 1.51 -1.84 -18.73
C ILE A 331 2.82 -1.08 -18.96
N GLY A 332 3.15 -0.78 -20.22
CA GLY A 332 4.33 0.02 -20.56
C GLY A 332 4.31 1.41 -19.95
N SER A 333 3.24 2.17 -20.16
CA SER A 333 3.17 3.55 -19.66
C SER A 333 3.15 3.61 -18.13
N PHE A 334 2.48 2.67 -17.47
CA PHE A 334 2.42 2.63 -16.02
C PHE A 334 3.75 2.23 -15.42
N THR A 335 4.43 1.23 -15.99
CA THR A 335 5.77 0.81 -15.54
C THR A 335 6.75 1.96 -15.70
N GLN A 336 6.76 2.63 -16.86
CA GLN A 336 7.58 3.81 -17.10
C GLN A 336 7.25 4.97 -16.15
N LYS A 337 5.98 5.18 -15.83
CA LYS A 337 5.58 6.18 -14.85
C LYS A 337 6.07 5.85 -13.45
N VAL A 338 5.99 4.59 -13.01
CA VAL A 338 6.56 4.15 -11.73
C VAL A 338 8.08 4.35 -11.71
N LEU A 339 8.78 3.98 -12.78
CA LEU A 339 10.21 4.24 -12.92
C LEU A 339 10.54 5.73 -12.87
N SER A 340 9.76 6.60 -13.53
CA SER A 340 9.99 8.04 -13.47
C SER A 340 9.83 8.63 -12.06
N MET A 341 9.08 7.97 -11.17
CA MET A 341 8.97 8.36 -9.76
C MET A 341 10.29 8.12 -9.00
N ARG A 342 11.16 7.23 -9.49
CA ARG A 342 12.54 7.01 -8.99
C ARG A 342 13.43 8.25 -9.17
N GLY A 343 13.20 9.03 -10.24
CA GLY A 343 13.97 10.23 -10.60
C GLY A 343 13.88 11.41 -9.62
N LYS A 344 13.05 11.30 -8.56
CA LYS A 344 13.07 12.22 -7.40
C LYS A 344 13.95 11.73 -6.24
N ALA A 345 14.45 10.49 -6.29
CA ALA A 345 15.13 9.81 -5.18
C ALA A 345 16.54 9.27 -5.49
N ALA A 346 16.98 9.23 -6.76
CA ALA A 346 18.32 8.77 -7.10
C ALA A 346 18.93 9.55 -8.27
N THR A 347 19.83 10.48 -7.95
CA THR A 347 20.95 10.86 -8.82
C THR A 347 22.01 9.78 -8.67
N VAL A 348 22.45 9.19 -9.79
CA VAL A 348 23.73 8.51 -10.06
C VAL A 348 23.53 7.21 -10.86
N LYS A 349 24.07 7.27 -12.08
CA LYS A 349 24.54 6.19 -12.98
C LYS A 349 23.56 5.07 -13.34
N SER A 350 22.95 5.21 -14.52
CA SER A 350 23.14 4.24 -15.62
C SER A 350 22.52 4.82 -16.90
N GLN A 351 23.36 5.16 -17.88
CA GLN A 351 22.91 5.54 -19.23
C GLN A 351 22.43 4.32 -20.05
N ASP A 352 22.46 3.11 -19.48
CA ASP A 352 22.03 1.85 -20.13
C ASP A 352 20.84 1.14 -19.43
N SER A 353 20.36 1.63 -18.28
CA SER A 353 19.27 0.97 -17.52
C SER A 353 17.86 1.46 -17.90
N ASP A 354 17.73 2.35 -18.89
CA ASP A 354 16.45 2.97 -19.27
C ASP A 354 15.50 2.03 -20.02
N ARG A 355 15.84 0.75 -20.14
CA ARG A 355 15.08 -0.27 -20.85
C ARG A 355 14.79 -1.45 -19.95
N ILE A 356 13.80 -1.31 -19.07
CA ILE A 356 12.85 -2.44 -18.95
C ILE A 356 12.30 -2.62 -20.37
N TRP A 357 12.83 -3.64 -21.05
CA TRP A 357 12.83 -3.77 -22.49
C TRP A 357 11.41 -3.64 -23.03
N THR A 358 11.16 -2.71 -23.95
CA THR A 358 9.85 -2.57 -24.62
C THR A 358 9.34 -3.92 -25.11
N ARG A 359 10.25 -4.78 -25.58
CA ARG A 359 9.98 -6.18 -25.95
C ARG A 359 9.53 -7.07 -24.80
N ASP A 360 10.16 -6.96 -23.63
CA ASP A 360 9.76 -7.73 -22.43
C ASP A 360 8.38 -7.27 -21.94
N ILE A 361 8.09 -5.97 -21.97
CA ILE A 361 6.77 -5.44 -21.61
C ILE A 361 5.69 -6.00 -22.53
N ASP A 362 5.94 -6.03 -23.84
CA ASP A 362 5.02 -6.65 -24.79
C ASP A 362 4.83 -8.14 -24.44
N ILE A 363 5.93 -8.89 -24.24
CA ILE A 363 5.92 -10.30 -23.82
C ILE A 363 5.04 -10.54 -22.60
N LEU A 364 5.26 -9.76 -21.54
CA LEU A 364 4.54 -9.86 -20.28
C LEU A 364 3.07 -9.47 -20.45
N THR A 365 2.77 -8.47 -21.28
CA THR A 365 1.40 -8.06 -21.61
C THR A 365 0.61 -9.20 -22.22
N THR A 366 1.18 -9.87 -23.22
CA THR A 366 0.46 -10.98 -23.87
C THR A 366 0.38 -12.22 -22.98
N LEU A 367 1.43 -12.54 -22.21
CA LEU A 367 1.34 -13.61 -21.21
C LEU A 367 0.21 -13.34 -20.21
N SER A 368 0.08 -12.09 -19.74
CA SER A 368 -0.97 -11.69 -18.79
C SER A 368 -2.36 -11.82 -19.39
N LEU A 369 -2.56 -11.39 -20.65
CA LEU A 369 -3.82 -11.54 -21.37
C LEU A 369 -4.20 -13.01 -21.60
N ARG A 370 -3.23 -13.85 -21.99
CA ARG A 370 -3.45 -15.30 -22.15
C ARG A 370 -3.88 -15.96 -20.84
N LYS A 371 -3.22 -15.61 -19.73
CA LYS A 371 -3.58 -16.16 -18.42
C LYS A 371 -4.94 -15.63 -17.95
N CYS A 372 -5.26 -14.37 -18.23
CA CYS A 372 -6.55 -13.77 -17.87
C CYS A 372 -7.75 -14.47 -18.49
N ILE A 373 -7.64 -15.07 -19.69
CA ILE A 373 -8.73 -15.87 -20.30
C ILE A 373 -9.26 -16.93 -19.35
N LEU A 374 -8.38 -17.57 -18.59
CA LEU A 374 -8.73 -18.63 -17.64
C LEU A 374 -9.48 -18.09 -16.42
N LEU A 375 -9.36 -16.79 -16.14
CA LEU A 375 -9.97 -16.13 -14.98
C LEU A 375 -11.32 -15.48 -15.30
N VAL A 376 -11.65 -15.32 -16.58
CA VAL A 376 -12.88 -14.65 -17.01
C VAL A 376 -14.01 -15.66 -17.16
N SER A 377 -15.01 -15.56 -16.28
CA SER A 377 -16.21 -16.41 -16.31
C SER A 377 -17.22 -16.02 -17.40
N SER A 378 -17.24 -14.75 -17.83
CA SER A 378 -18.18 -14.26 -18.85
C SER A 378 -17.80 -14.74 -20.24
N TYR A 379 -18.67 -15.53 -20.87
CA TYR A 379 -18.49 -16.04 -22.24
C TYR A 379 -18.25 -14.91 -23.27
N LYS A 380 -19.00 -13.80 -23.16
CA LYS A 380 -18.84 -12.66 -24.08
C LYS A 380 -17.46 -12.02 -23.95
N LEU A 381 -16.99 -11.80 -22.72
CA LEU A 381 -15.67 -11.23 -22.47
C LEU A 381 -14.55 -12.17 -22.93
N ARG A 382 -14.70 -13.47 -22.66
CA ARG A 382 -13.75 -14.50 -23.08
C ARG A 382 -13.61 -14.53 -24.60
N ARG A 383 -14.73 -14.56 -25.33
CA ARG A 383 -14.73 -14.53 -26.80
C ARG A 383 -14.09 -13.26 -27.35
N SER A 384 -14.35 -12.09 -26.75
CA SER A 384 -13.72 -10.84 -27.17
C SER A 384 -12.20 -10.81 -26.91
N LEU A 385 -11.75 -11.44 -25.82
CA LEU A 385 -10.34 -11.57 -25.50
C LEU A 385 -9.65 -12.57 -26.45
N ASP A 386 -10.30 -13.69 -26.78
CA ASP A 386 -9.84 -14.64 -27.80
C ASP A 386 -9.73 -13.99 -29.19
N GLN A 387 -10.71 -13.18 -29.57
CA GLN A 387 -10.66 -12.39 -30.81
C GLN A 387 -9.48 -11.42 -30.83
N TYR A 388 -9.22 -10.72 -29.72
CA TYR A 388 -8.06 -9.86 -29.62
C TYR A 388 -6.77 -10.66 -29.76
N LEU A 389 -6.58 -11.75 -29.00
CA LEU A 389 -5.38 -12.56 -29.09
C LEU A 389 -5.17 -13.17 -30.48
N SER A 390 -6.25 -13.57 -31.15
CA SER A 390 -6.20 -14.04 -32.54
C SER A 390 -5.72 -12.93 -33.49
N SER A 391 -6.10 -11.67 -33.24
CA SER A 391 -5.59 -10.54 -34.03
C SER A 391 -4.09 -10.24 -33.81
N VAL A 392 -3.49 -10.82 -32.77
CA VAL A 392 -2.06 -10.70 -32.45
C VAL A 392 -1.32 -12.04 -32.57
N SER A 393 -1.91 -13.04 -33.23
CA SER A 393 -1.37 -14.40 -33.37
C SER A 393 0.02 -14.43 -33.97
N ASP A 394 0.31 -13.57 -34.95
CA ASP A 394 1.59 -13.55 -35.65
C ASP A 394 2.72 -13.08 -34.73
N ARG A 395 2.43 -12.10 -33.85
CA ARG A 395 3.38 -11.68 -32.80
C ARG A 395 3.58 -12.77 -31.76
N LEU A 396 2.50 -13.48 -31.41
CA LEU A 396 2.52 -14.60 -30.48
C LEU A 396 3.40 -15.76 -30.98
N GLU A 397 3.27 -16.14 -32.25
CA GLU A 397 4.13 -17.16 -32.87
C GLU A 397 5.58 -16.70 -32.92
N ALA A 398 5.83 -15.44 -33.29
CA ALA A 398 7.18 -14.88 -33.25
C ALA A 398 7.82 -14.97 -31.85
N TRP A 399 7.03 -14.86 -30.78
CA TRP A 399 7.54 -14.94 -29.41
C TRP A 399 7.78 -16.36 -28.92
N LYS A 400 7.10 -17.39 -29.44
CA LYS A 400 7.37 -18.78 -29.03
C LYS A 400 8.81 -19.20 -29.29
N HIS A 401 9.45 -18.60 -30.30
CA HIS A 401 10.87 -18.83 -30.63
C HIS A 401 11.82 -17.92 -29.86
N CYS A 402 11.32 -16.97 -29.05
CA CYS A 402 12.15 -16.10 -28.23
C CYS A 402 12.59 -16.85 -26.94
N PRO A 403 13.90 -17.00 -26.68
CA PRO A 403 14.38 -17.67 -25.46
C PRO A 403 13.85 -17.01 -24.17
N ARG A 404 13.76 -15.67 -24.18
CA ARG A 404 13.23 -14.88 -23.07
C ARG A 404 11.76 -15.18 -22.78
N TYR A 405 10.95 -15.37 -23.83
CA TYR A 405 9.56 -15.78 -23.69
C TYR A 405 9.44 -17.19 -23.09
N GLN A 406 10.27 -18.14 -23.54
CA GLN A 406 10.25 -19.51 -23.03
C GLN A 406 10.65 -19.56 -21.56
N GLU A 407 11.69 -18.82 -21.16
CA GLU A 407 12.14 -18.66 -19.77
C GLU A 407 11.01 -18.12 -18.89
N LEU A 408 10.43 -16.97 -19.25
CA LEU A 408 9.36 -16.34 -18.49
C LEU A 408 8.09 -17.22 -18.46
N SER A 409 7.69 -17.79 -19.59
CA SER A 409 6.52 -18.65 -19.69
C SER A 409 6.67 -19.91 -18.82
N LYS A 410 7.86 -20.51 -18.75
CA LYS A 410 8.12 -21.68 -17.89
C LYS A 410 8.08 -21.31 -16.42
N HIS A 411 8.65 -20.16 -16.05
CA HIS A 411 8.65 -19.70 -14.66
C HIS A 411 7.23 -19.35 -14.17
N ILE A 412 6.47 -18.64 -14.99
CA ILE A 412 5.07 -18.26 -14.70
C ILE A 412 4.17 -19.49 -14.69
N SER A 413 4.34 -20.46 -15.59
CA SER A 413 3.52 -21.67 -15.56
C SER A 413 3.80 -22.50 -14.32
N THR A 414 5.04 -22.63 -13.86
CA THR A 414 5.37 -23.48 -12.70
C THR A 414 4.96 -22.87 -11.35
N ASN A 415 5.05 -21.54 -11.19
CA ASN A 415 4.89 -20.90 -9.88
C ASN A 415 3.57 -20.13 -9.66
N ASP A 416 2.85 -19.76 -10.73
CA ASP A 416 1.69 -18.84 -10.65
C ASP A 416 0.35 -19.51 -11.01
N HIS A 417 0.24 -20.84 -10.93
CA HIS A 417 -1.05 -21.51 -11.09
C HIS A 417 -2.06 -21.13 -9.99
N ASP A 418 -1.59 -20.78 -8.79
CA ASP A 418 -2.43 -20.65 -7.60
C ASP A 418 -2.85 -19.22 -7.22
N LEU A 419 -2.42 -18.21 -7.98
CA LEU A 419 -2.70 -16.79 -7.66
C LEU A 419 -4.20 -16.44 -7.61
N PHE A 420 -5.06 -17.22 -8.31
CA PHE A 420 -6.48 -16.91 -8.50
C PHE A 420 -7.40 -18.13 -8.54
N LEU A 421 -6.97 -19.31 -8.07
CA LEU A 421 -7.80 -20.53 -8.07
C LEU A 421 -8.84 -20.57 -6.93
N GLY A 422 -9.36 -19.42 -6.51
CA GLY A 422 -10.35 -19.25 -5.43
C GLY A 422 -11.67 -18.68 -5.90
#